data_AF-F0G9J5-F1
#
_entry.id   AF-F0G9J5-F1
#
_cell.length_a   1.000
_cell.length_b   1.000
_cell.length_c   1.000
_cell.angle_alpha   90.00
_cell.angle_beta   90.00
_cell.angle_gamma   90.00
#
_symmetry.space_group_name_H-M   'P 1'
#
loop_
_entity.id
_entity.type
_entity.pdbx_description
1 polymer ?
#
loop_
_entity_poly.entity_id
_entity_poly.type
_entity_poly.pdbx_seq_one_letter_code
_entity_poly.pdbx_strand_id
1 'polypeptide(L)' 'MSPEQARAEETQAMERMVAATLRVQSTFASMQKQFPPQGSGEPSPFALQTFDAALQELEDAQAAFDALLNDLIDGNR' A
#
# COMPACT_ATOMS: atom_id res chain seq x y z
N MET A 1 -15.48 12.84 17.38
CA MET A 1 -14.51 13.39 16.40
C MET A 1 -15.10 14.68 15.86
N SER A 2 -14.30 15.72 15.62
CA SER A 2 -14.80 16.93 14.93
C SER A 2 -14.85 16.70 13.41
N PRO A 3 -15.68 17.45 12.65
CA PRO A 3 -15.70 17.35 11.19
C PRO A 3 -14.35 17.64 10.51
N GLU A 4 -13.48 18.42 11.16
CA GLU A 4 -12.11 18.67 10.68
C GLU A 4 -11.21 17.46 10.90
N GLN A 5 -11.33 16.79 12.04
CA GLN A 5 -10.60 15.56 12.33
C GLN A 5 -11.02 14.43 11.38
N ALA A 6 -12.31 14.32 11.06
CA ALA A 6 -12.83 13.36 10.09
C ALA A 6 -12.16 13.51 8.72
N ARG A 7 -12.14 14.75 8.21
CA ARG A 7 -11.53 15.07 6.91
C ARG A 7 -10.01 14.88 6.90
N ALA A 8 -9.36 15.12 8.04
CA ALA A 8 -7.93 14.83 8.19
C ALA A 8 -7.65 13.31 8.13
N GLU A 9 -8.47 12.49 8.79
CA GLU A 9 -8.35 11.03 8.72
C GLU A 9 -8.60 10.48 7.30
N GLU A 10 -9.60 11.00 6.61
CA GLU A 10 -9.89 10.68 5.20
C GLU A 10 -8.68 10.96 4.30
N THR A 11 -8.11 12.17 4.43
CA THR A 11 -6.91 12.57 3.68
C THR A 11 -5.74 11.64 3.98
N GLN A 12 -5.51 11.34 5.26
CA GLN A 12 -4.45 10.42 5.68
C GLN A 12 -4.66 8.99 5.16
N ALA A 13 -5.91 8.52 5.06
CA ALA A 13 -6.21 7.21 4.48
C ALA A 13 -5.84 7.17 2.99
N MET A 14 -6.19 8.20 2.23
CA MET A 14 -5.76 8.33 0.82
C MET A 14 -4.24 8.39 0.68
N GLU A 15 -3.56 9.17 1.52
CA GLU A 15 -2.08 9.26 1.51
C GLU A 15 -1.42 7.91 1.79
N ARG A 16 -1.97 7.13 2.73
CA ARG A 16 -1.49 5.77 3.04
C ARG A 16 -1.61 4.83 1.83
N MET A 17 -2.74 4.85 1.12
CA MET A 17 -2.92 4.05 -0.09
C MET A 17 -1.91 4.42 -1.18
N VAL A 18 -1.67 5.72 -1.40
CA VAL A 18 -0.68 6.21 -2.37
C VAL A 18 0.72 5.75 -1.96
N ALA A 19 1.09 5.90 -0.69
CA ALA A 19 2.39 5.48 -0.18
C ALA A 19 2.61 3.96 -0.34
N ALA A 20 1.61 3.14 -0.01
CA ALA A 20 1.67 1.69 -0.18
C ALA A 20 1.81 1.30 -1.65
N THR A 21 1.06 1.95 -2.55
CA THR A 21 1.16 1.74 -4.01
C THR A 21 2.56 2.06 -4.54
N LEU A 22 3.15 3.17 -4.10
CA LEU A 22 4.52 3.55 -4.47
C LEU A 22 5.55 2.53 -3.93
N ARG A 23 5.32 1.99 -2.73
CA ARG A 23 6.18 0.94 -2.16
C ARG A 23 6.11 -0.35 -2.97
N VAL A 24 4.92 -0.80 -3.36
CA VAL A 24 4.73 -1.95 -4.27
C VAL A 24 5.48 -1.72 -5.59
N GLN A 25 5.33 -0.54 -6.20
CA GLN A 25 6.02 -0.21 -7.44
C GLN A 25 7.55 -0.28 -7.29
N SER A 26 8.09 0.33 -6.22
CA SER A 26 9.54 0.40 -5.98
C SER A 26 10.15 -0.98 -5.68
N THR A 27 9.47 -1.79 -4.87
CA THR A 27 9.90 -3.15 -4.50
C THR A 27 9.82 -4.09 -5.71
N PHE A 28 8.76 -3.99 -6.51
CA PHE A 28 8.64 -4.72 -7.77
C PHE A 28 9.78 -4.34 -8.74
N ALA A 29 10.05 -3.06 -8.95
CA ALA A 29 11.13 -2.60 -9.82
C ALA A 29 12.51 -3.09 -9.33
N SER A 30 12.71 -3.18 -8.03
CA SER A 30 13.93 -3.71 -7.42
C SER A 30 14.06 -5.22 -7.58
N MET A 31 12.96 -5.96 -7.46
CA MET A 31 12.90 -7.39 -7.76
C MET A 31 13.17 -7.66 -9.24
N GLN A 32 12.62 -6.84 -10.13
CA GLN A 32 12.77 -6.99 -11.59
C GLN A 32 14.24 -6.92 -12.06
N LYS A 33 15.07 -6.11 -11.40
CA LYS A 33 16.52 -6.01 -11.70
C LYS A 33 17.30 -7.30 -11.45
N GLN A 34 16.71 -8.30 -10.78
CA GLN A 34 17.34 -9.58 -10.51
C GLN A 34 17.08 -10.61 -11.63
N PHE A 35 16.20 -10.28 -12.58
CA PHE A 35 16.01 -11.05 -13.80
C PHE A 35 16.96 -10.57 -14.92
N PRO A 36 17.21 -11.40 -15.95
CA PRO A 36 18.01 -11.02 -17.12
C PRO A 36 17.40 -9.81 -17.84
N PRO A 37 18.23 -8.94 -18.44
CA PRO A 37 19.69 -9.08 -18.61
C PRO A 37 20.52 -8.50 -17.44
N GLN A 38 19.90 -7.88 -16.42
CA GLN A 38 20.64 -7.25 -15.33
C GLN A 38 21.06 -8.23 -14.21
N GLY A 39 20.26 -9.27 -13.96
CA GLY A 39 20.51 -10.26 -12.90
C GLY A 39 20.57 -11.71 -13.39
N SER A 40 20.72 -12.64 -12.45
CA SER A 40 20.92 -14.07 -12.71
C SER A 40 19.64 -14.82 -13.13
N GLY A 41 18.45 -14.21 -13.02
CA GLY A 41 17.17 -14.88 -13.26
C GLY A 41 16.49 -15.42 -12.03
N GLU A 42 17.12 -15.28 -10.87
CA GLU A 42 16.58 -15.74 -9.60
C GLU A 42 16.56 -14.57 -8.61
N PRO A 43 15.37 -13.98 -8.36
CA PRO A 43 15.22 -13.04 -7.27
C PRO A 43 15.60 -13.71 -5.95
N SER A 44 16.37 -13.01 -5.13
CA SER A 44 16.70 -13.47 -3.79
C SER A 44 15.44 -13.61 -2.93
N PRO A 45 15.41 -14.56 -1.97
CA PRO A 45 14.29 -14.71 -1.05
C PRO A 45 13.93 -13.41 -0.31
N PHE A 46 14.95 -12.60 0.00
CA PHE A 46 14.76 -11.29 0.63
C PHE A 46 13.97 -10.31 -0.26
N ALA A 47 14.22 -10.32 -1.58
CA ALA A 47 13.51 -9.46 -2.52
C ALA A 47 12.04 -9.88 -2.69
N LEU A 48 11.78 -11.19 -2.71
CA LEU A 48 10.42 -11.73 -2.72
C LEU A 48 9.66 -11.34 -1.45
N GLN A 49 10.25 -11.56 -0.27
CA GLN A 49 9.66 -11.18 1.01
C GLN A 49 9.39 -9.67 1.10
N THR A 50 10.29 -8.84 0.58
CA THR A 50 10.12 -7.39 0.57
C THR A 50 8.97 -6.96 -0.35
N PHE A 51 8.81 -7.63 -1.50
CA PHE A 51 7.70 -7.38 -2.40
C PHE A 51 6.37 -7.85 -1.81
N ASP A 52 6.33 -9.04 -1.22
CA ASP A 52 5.14 -9.58 -0.53
C ASP A 52 4.70 -8.67 0.63
N ALA A 53 5.65 -8.18 1.43
CA ALA A 53 5.33 -7.24 2.51
C ALA A 53 4.75 -5.92 2.00
N ALA A 54 5.20 -5.44 0.84
CA ALA A 54 4.64 -4.24 0.22
C ALA A 54 3.21 -4.47 -0.30
N LEU A 55 2.93 -5.67 -0.83
CA LEU A 55 1.57 -6.05 -1.24
C LEU A 55 0.63 -6.11 -0.04
N GLN A 56 1.08 -6.72 1.07
CA GLN A 56 0.29 -6.76 2.31
C GLN A 56 -0.03 -5.35 2.84
N GLU A 57 0.96 -4.43 2.82
CA GLU A 57 0.74 -3.05 3.24
C GLU A 57 -0.28 -2.31 2.36
N LEU A 58 -0.33 -2.63 1.06
CA LEU A 58 -1.35 -2.09 0.16
C LEU A 58 -2.74 -2.65 0.49
N GLU A 59 -2.86 -3.96 0.73
CA GLU A 59 -4.12 -4.59 1.13
C GLU A 59 -4.64 -4.00 2.45
N ASP A 60 -3.76 -3.83 3.45
CA ASP A 60 -4.11 -3.24 4.73
C ASP A 60 -4.58 -1.77 4.57
N ALA A 61 -3.89 -0.99 3.73
CA ALA A 61 -4.26 0.39 3.44
C ALA A 61 -5.62 0.50 2.72
N GLN A 62 -5.89 -0.41 1.78
CA GLN A 62 -7.17 -0.51 1.09
C GLN A 62 -8.30 -0.90 2.05
N ALA A 63 -8.10 -1.94 2.87
CA ALA A 63 -9.09 -2.38 3.84
C ALA A 63 -9.44 -1.28 4.86
N ALA A 64 -8.43 -0.52 5.33
CA ALA A 64 -8.64 0.61 6.21
C ALA A 64 -9.42 1.76 5.53
N PHE A 65 -9.16 2.02 4.25
CA PHE A 65 -9.89 3.00 3.48
C PHE A 65 -11.34 2.57 3.20
N ASP A 66 -11.56 1.30 2.86
CA ASP A 66 -12.90 0.74 2.64
C ASP A 66 -13.74 0.79 3.92
N ALA A 67 -13.14 0.47 5.08
CA ALA A 67 -13.80 0.63 6.37
C ALA A 67 -14.20 2.09 6.63
N LEU A 68 -13.30 3.03 6.32
CA LEU A 68 -13.58 4.46 6.45
C LEU A 68 -14.69 4.92 5.49
N LEU A 69 -14.72 4.41 4.26
CA LEU A 69 -15.78 4.72 3.29
C LEU A 69 -17.14 4.15 3.72
N ASN A 70 -17.18 2.94 4.26
CA ASN A 70 -18.41 2.35 4.77
C ASN A 70 -18.96 3.18 5.94
N ASP A 71 -18.10 3.58 6.88
CA ASP A 71 -18.48 4.48 7.97
C ASP A 71 -19.09 5.81 7.47
N LEU A 72 -18.51 6.37 6.39
CA LEU A 72 -18.98 7.60 5.76
C LEU A 72 -20.35 7.41 5.09
N ILE A 73 -20.55 6.30 4.38
CA ILE A 73 -21.80 5.98 3.67
C ILE A 73 -22.93 5.71 4.67
N ASP A 74 -22.63 5.00 5.77
CA ASP A 74 -23.60 4.65 6.81
C ASP A 74 -23.98 5.85 7.69
N GLY A 75 -23.29 6.99 7.55
CA GLY A 75 -23.52 8.19 8.36
C GLY A 75 -23.06 8.03 9.81
N ASN A 76 -22.13 7.11 10.07
CA ASN A 76 -21.57 6.84 11.40
C ASN A 76 -20.45 7.84 11.79
N ARG A 77 -20.19 8.85 10.95
CA ARG A 77 -19.15 9.88 11.12
C ARG A 77 -19.70 11.30 11.03
#